data_AF-A0A4R4TIC2-F1
#
_entry.id   AF-A0A4R4TIC2-F1
#
_cell.length_a   1.000
_cell.length_b   1.000
_cell.length_c   1.000
_cell.angle_alpha   90.00
_cell.angle_beta   90.00
_cell.angle_gamma   90.00
#
_symmetry.space_group_name_H-M   'P 1'
#
loop_
_entity.id
_entity.type
_entity.pdbx_description
1 polymer ?
#
loop_
_entity_poly.entity_id
_entity_poly.type
_entity_poly.pdbx_seq_one_letter_code
_entity_poly.pdbx_strand_id
1 'polypeptide(L)'
;MRYAVRSLLVTAAVAACTLPITPTSAAAQACGYWQTSADAYYTHCDNGSGSRVIINVDTVWASDYEKCVGPGDTHLGSTSDVRGAWYVGRTC
;
A
#
# COMPACT_ATOMS: atom_id res chain seq x y z
N MET A 1 25.24 73.18 5.37
CA MET A 1 24.75 72.01 4.61
C MET A 1 24.76 70.79 5.52
N ARG A 2 23.60 70.30 5.94
CA ARG A 2 23.44 69.02 6.66
C ARG A 2 22.16 68.37 6.13
N TYR A 3 22.29 67.33 5.31
CA TYR A 3 21.16 66.58 4.77
C TYR A 3 20.76 65.51 5.79
N ALA A 4 19.48 65.50 6.19
CA ALA A 4 18.92 64.48 7.07
C ALA A 4 18.59 63.23 6.25
N VAL A 5 19.29 62.13 6.52
CA VAL A 5 18.99 60.82 5.92
C VAL A 5 17.87 60.15 6.73
N ARG A 6 16.70 60.01 6.13
CA ARG A 6 15.57 59.23 6.68
C ARG A 6 15.71 57.79 6.20
N SER A 7 16.08 56.89 7.10
CA SER A 7 16.11 55.44 6.84
C SER A 7 14.69 54.88 6.77
N LEU A 8 14.34 54.30 5.63
CA LEU A 8 13.07 53.61 5.40
C LEU A 8 13.26 52.12 5.72
N LEU A 9 12.56 51.62 6.74
CA LEU A 9 12.52 50.19 7.06
C LEU A 9 11.64 49.47 6.04
N VAL A 10 12.23 48.51 5.31
CA VAL A 10 11.51 47.62 4.38
C VAL A 10 11.29 46.29 5.11
N THR A 11 10.03 46.00 5.47
CA THR A 11 9.61 44.71 6.02
C THR A 11 9.24 43.78 4.88
N ALA A 12 10.07 42.76 4.62
CA ALA A 12 9.76 41.71 3.65
C ALA A 12 8.79 40.69 4.26
N ALA A 13 7.58 40.59 3.71
CA ALA A 13 6.61 39.57 4.10
C ALA A 13 6.91 38.25 3.37
N VAL A 14 7.22 37.20 4.13
CA VAL A 14 7.45 35.84 3.60
C VAL A 14 6.11 35.11 3.58
N ALA A 15 5.50 34.96 2.41
CA ALA A 15 4.27 34.19 2.25
C ALA A 15 4.61 32.69 2.19
N ALA A 16 4.36 31.97 3.29
CA ALA A 16 4.51 30.52 3.33
C ALA A 16 3.35 29.85 2.57
N CYS A 17 3.63 29.28 1.39
CA CYS A 17 2.69 28.40 0.71
C CYS A 17 2.60 27.06 1.45
N THR A 18 1.55 26.87 2.25
CA THR A 18 1.18 25.57 2.80
C THR A 18 0.43 24.78 1.74
N LEU A 19 1.09 23.83 1.08
CA LEU A 19 0.41 22.88 0.20
C LEU A 19 -0.43 21.93 1.06
N PRO A 20 -1.73 21.74 0.77
CA PRO A 20 -2.52 20.72 1.44
C PRO A 20 -2.01 19.34 1.03
N ILE A 21 -1.43 18.61 1.98
CA ILE A 21 -1.13 17.18 1.83
C ILE A 21 -2.46 16.46 1.95
N THR A 22 -3.10 16.13 0.83
CA THR A 22 -4.23 15.21 0.83
C THR A 22 -3.73 13.82 1.20
N PRO A 23 -4.24 13.18 2.27
CA PRO A 23 -3.91 11.79 2.53
C PRO A 23 -4.41 10.97 1.35
N THR A 24 -3.50 10.24 0.69
CA THR A 24 -3.90 9.24 -0.30
C THR A 24 -4.72 8.18 0.47
N SER A 25 -6.00 8.06 0.18
CA SER A 25 -6.76 6.90 0.67
C SER A 25 -6.16 5.70 -0.04
N ALA A 26 -5.56 4.78 0.71
CA ALA A 26 -5.23 3.46 0.18
C ALA A 26 -6.51 2.92 -0.43
N ALA A 27 -6.54 2.74 -1.75
CA ALA A 27 -7.67 2.15 -2.44
C ALA A 27 -7.97 0.83 -1.72
N ALA A 28 -9.23 0.60 -1.33
CA ALA A 28 -9.63 -0.66 -0.72
C ALA A 28 -9.14 -1.80 -1.63
N GLN A 29 -8.15 -2.55 -1.16
CA GLN A 29 -7.54 -3.60 -1.98
C GLN A 29 -8.61 -4.67 -2.24
N ALA A 30 -8.80 -5.01 -3.51
CA ALA A 30 -9.75 -6.03 -3.91
C ALA A 30 -9.36 -7.36 -3.25
N CYS A 31 -10.36 -8.10 -2.77
CA CYS A 31 -10.17 -9.44 -2.22
C CYS A 31 -9.59 -10.38 -3.28
N GLY A 32 -8.72 -11.29 -2.86
CA GLY A 32 -8.09 -12.27 -3.75
C GLY A 32 -6.67 -11.88 -4.18
N TYR A 33 -6.20 -12.54 -5.24
CA TYR A 33 -4.85 -12.35 -5.76
C TYR A 33 -4.70 -11.02 -6.49
N TRP A 34 -3.58 -10.35 -6.24
CA TRP A 34 -3.15 -9.17 -6.98
C TRP A 34 -1.62 -9.11 -7.00
N GLN A 35 -1.07 -8.27 -7.87
CA GLN A 35 0.37 -8.10 -8.00
C GLN A 35 0.74 -6.65 -8.31
N THR A 36 1.94 -6.27 -7.89
CA THR A 36 2.65 -5.10 -8.41
C THR A 36 3.48 -5.48 -9.62
N SER A 37 4.39 -4.61 -10.06
CA SER A 37 5.38 -4.96 -11.07
C SER A 37 6.44 -5.96 -10.58
N ALA A 38 6.56 -6.17 -9.26
CA ALA A 38 7.61 -7.00 -8.67
C ALA A 38 7.05 -8.11 -7.76
N ASP A 39 5.98 -7.82 -7.02
CA ASP A 39 5.51 -8.66 -5.92
C ASP A 39 4.09 -9.16 -6.13
N ALA A 40 3.86 -10.39 -5.68
CA ALA A 40 2.57 -11.06 -5.68
C ALA A 40 1.98 -11.10 -4.26
N TYR A 41 0.66 -10.86 -4.18
CA TYR A 41 -0.07 -10.76 -2.93
C TYR A 41 -1.41 -11.49 -3.00
N TYR A 42 -1.98 -11.77 -1.83
CA TYR A 42 -3.36 -12.21 -1.67
C TYR A 42 -4.03 -11.44 -0.53
N THR A 43 -5.17 -10.81 -0.81
CA THR A 43 -5.99 -10.12 0.20
C THR A 43 -7.13 -11.01 0.67
N HIS A 44 -7.13 -11.41 1.94
CA HIS A 44 -8.26 -12.10 2.56
C HIS A 44 -9.24 -11.10 3.17
N CYS A 45 -10.44 -11.02 2.58
CA CYS A 45 -11.52 -10.22 3.10
C CYS A 45 -12.40 -11.06 4.02
N ASP A 46 -12.47 -10.66 5.28
CA ASP A 46 -13.12 -11.44 6.32
C ASP A 46 -14.25 -10.68 7.06
N ASN A 47 -14.55 -9.46 6.60
CA ASN A 47 -15.57 -8.58 7.17
C ASN A 47 -15.45 -8.37 8.70
N GLY A 48 -14.26 -8.59 9.28
CA GLY A 48 -13.97 -8.40 10.71
C GLY A 48 -14.18 -9.63 11.59
N SER A 49 -14.41 -10.82 11.04
CA SER A 49 -14.64 -12.06 11.82
C SER A 49 -13.37 -12.64 12.48
N GLY A 50 -12.18 -12.21 12.05
CA GLY A 50 -10.89 -12.83 12.33
C GLY A 50 -10.59 -14.15 11.60
N SER A 51 -11.39 -14.60 10.61
CA SER A 51 -11.20 -15.92 10.00
C SER A 51 -9.91 -16.02 9.19
N ARG A 52 -9.33 -17.23 9.17
CA ARG A 52 -8.19 -17.55 8.32
C ARG A 52 -8.62 -18.59 7.29
N VAL A 53 -8.01 -18.50 6.11
CA VAL A 53 -8.35 -19.35 4.98
C VAL A 53 -7.11 -20.01 4.42
N ILE A 54 -7.30 -21.21 3.89
CA ILE A 54 -6.29 -21.86 3.08
C ILE A 54 -6.40 -21.34 1.65
N ILE A 55 -5.28 -20.88 1.10
CA ILE A 55 -5.15 -20.56 -0.32
C ILE A 55 -4.22 -21.57 -0.99
N ASN A 56 -4.47 -21.88 -2.27
CA ASN A 56 -3.47 -22.49 -3.13
C ASN A 56 -2.65 -21.36 -3.76
N VAL A 57 -1.32 -21.47 -3.71
CA VAL A 57 -0.39 -20.57 -4.37
C VAL A 57 0.19 -21.29 -5.58
N ASP A 58 -0.09 -20.73 -6.76
CA ASP A 58 0.38 -21.24 -8.04
C ASP A 58 1.75 -20.65 -8.37
N THR A 59 2.73 -21.52 -8.49
CA THR A 59 4.14 -21.12 -8.64
C THR A 59 4.69 -21.43 -10.03
N VAL A 60 5.71 -20.69 -10.45
CA VAL A 60 6.27 -20.81 -11.80
C VAL A 60 7.29 -21.95 -11.90
N TRP A 61 8.13 -22.12 -10.88
CA TRP A 61 9.32 -22.99 -10.93
C TRP A 61 9.26 -24.17 -9.95
N ALA A 62 8.21 -24.27 -9.15
CA ALA A 62 8.03 -25.29 -8.14
C ALA A 62 6.63 -25.90 -8.23
N SER A 63 6.36 -26.87 -7.36
CA SER A 63 4.98 -27.31 -7.14
C SER A 63 4.19 -26.24 -6.41
N ASP A 64 2.92 -26.12 -6.76
CA ASP A 64 1.93 -25.36 -6.00
C ASP A 64 1.90 -25.79 -4.54
N TYR A 65 1.54 -24.86 -3.67
CA TYR A 65 1.47 -25.12 -2.24
C TYR A 65 0.28 -24.44 -1.57
N GLU A 66 -0.20 -25.06 -0.48
CA GLU A 66 -1.23 -24.46 0.35
C GLU A 66 -0.63 -23.57 1.44
N LYS A 67 -1.24 -22.40 1.68
CA LYS A 67 -0.84 -21.46 2.73
C LYS A 67 -2.04 -21.01 3.54
N CYS A 68 -1.91 -21.01 4.87
CA CYS A 68 -2.91 -20.45 5.77
C CYS A 68 -2.70 -18.94 5.92
N VAL A 69 -3.67 -18.13 5.49
CA VAL A 69 -3.60 -16.66 5.51
C VAL A 69 -4.71 -16.07 6.37
N GLY A 70 -4.37 -15.04 7.14
CA GLY A 70 -5.34 -14.28 7.94
C GLY A 70 -5.92 -13.10 7.17
N PRO A 71 -6.84 -12.32 7.78
CA PRO A 71 -7.45 -11.15 7.16
C PRO A 71 -6.41 -10.10 6.76
N GLY A 72 -6.66 -9.42 5.64
CA GLY A 72 -5.75 -8.42 5.06
C GLY A 72 -4.80 -9.01 4.02
N ASP A 73 -3.71 -8.30 3.75
CA ASP A 73 -2.75 -8.67 2.71
C ASP A 73 -1.72 -9.69 3.20
N THR A 74 -1.50 -10.70 2.39
CA THR A 74 -0.38 -11.63 2.54
C THR A 74 0.54 -11.52 1.33
N HIS A 75 1.81 -11.18 1.56
CA HIS A 75 2.86 -11.28 0.55
C HIS A 75 3.15 -12.76 0.25
N LEU A 76 3.18 -13.09 -1.03
CA LEU A 76 3.39 -14.45 -1.53
C LEU A 76 4.78 -14.64 -2.12
N GLY A 77 5.44 -13.55 -2.53
CA GLY A 77 6.77 -13.56 -3.12
C GLY A 77 6.85 -12.70 -4.37
N SER A 78 7.84 -12.99 -5.22
CA SER A 78 8.05 -12.29 -6.50
C SER A 78 7.03 -12.74 -7.55
N THR A 79 6.65 -11.82 -8.44
CA THR A 79 5.88 -12.11 -9.67
C THR A 79 6.62 -13.02 -10.66
N SER A 80 7.94 -13.18 -10.50
CA SER A 80 8.71 -14.20 -11.25
C SER A 80 8.49 -15.62 -10.75
N ASP A 81 7.99 -15.77 -9.52
CA ASP A 81 7.91 -17.04 -8.81
C ASP A 81 6.45 -17.46 -8.56
N VAL A 82 5.53 -16.50 -8.46
CA VAL A 82 4.10 -16.69 -8.23
C VAL A 82 3.31 -16.10 -9.38
N ARG A 83 2.40 -16.89 -9.96
CA ARG A 83 1.53 -16.46 -11.08
C ARG A 83 0.04 -16.40 -10.72
N GLY A 84 -0.34 -16.88 -9.53
CA GLY A 84 -1.70 -16.78 -9.04
C GLY A 84 -1.87 -17.31 -7.61
N ALA A 85 -2.98 -16.96 -6.98
CA ALA A 85 -3.43 -17.60 -5.75
C ALA A 85 -4.96 -17.52 -5.60
N TRP A 86 -5.56 -18.53 -4.98
CA TRP A 86 -7.01 -18.57 -4.76
C TRP A 86 -7.39 -19.33 -3.50
N TYR A 87 -8.50 -18.93 -2.88
CA TYR A 87 -9.13 -19.65 -1.78
C TYR A 87 -9.58 -21.05 -2.22
N VAL A 88 -9.28 -22.07 -1.40
CA VAL A 88 -9.64 -23.47 -1.71
C VAL A 88 -10.90 -23.97 -1.00
N GLY A 89 -11.71 -23.07 -0.42
CA GLY A 89 -12.98 -23.45 0.23
C GLY A 89 -12.84 -23.99 1.66
N ARG A 90 -11.69 -23.82 2.32
CA ARG A 90 -11.43 -24.35 3.68
C ARG A 90 -10.72 -23.36 4.58
N THR A 91 -11.07 -23.34 5.86
CA THR A 91 -10.42 -22.51 6.88
C THR A 91 -9.21 -23.20 7.51
N CYS A 92 -8.45 -22.40 8.23
CA CYS A 92 -7.39 -22.73 9.17
C CYS A 92 -7.44 -21.65 10.28
#